data_AF-W5TBQ6-F1
#
_entry.id   AF-W5TBQ6-F1
#
_cell.length_a   1.000
_cell.length_b   1.000
_cell.length_c   1.000
_cell.angle_alpha   90.00
_cell.angle_beta   90.00
_cell.angle_gamma   90.00
#
_symmetry.space_group_name_H-M   'P 1'
#
loop_
_entity.id
_entity.type
_entity.pdbx_description
1 polymer ?
#
loop_
_entity_poly.entity_id
_entity_poly.type
_entity_poly.pdbx_seq_one_letter_code
_entity_poly.pdbx_strand_id
1 'polypeptide(L)'
;MPSSAKTDSMTEPHNSFRYPAGLLDTCVCIDLPLIDEATLPIELRISTVTLAELGLGTAMAASPAELAIRTERLLEFEHAFDALPFSSTAARRFTSMSKLVVAANRNPKPRRMDLMIAAIASANDLPLFTRNPDDFKGIEALLTVVAI
;
A
#
# COMPACT_ATOMS: atom_id res chain seq x y z
N MET A 1 32.86 -20.61 46.67
CA MET A 1 33.04 -19.49 45.72
C MET A 1 32.88 -20.06 44.31
N PRO A 2 31.81 -19.70 43.58
CA PRO A 2 31.41 -20.36 42.33
C PRO A 2 32.09 -19.72 41.11
N SER A 3 32.29 -20.49 40.04
CA SER A 3 32.63 -19.98 38.71
C SER A 3 31.49 -20.30 37.75
N SER A 4 31.02 -19.25 37.10
CA SER A 4 29.74 -19.15 36.41
C SER A 4 29.63 -20.00 35.15
N ALA A 5 28.49 -20.69 35.02
CA ALA A 5 27.96 -21.12 33.75
C ALA A 5 27.70 -19.88 32.86
N LYS A 6 28.27 -19.87 31.66
CA LYS A 6 27.84 -18.97 30.59
C LYS A 6 26.69 -19.65 29.86
N THR A 7 25.51 -19.09 30.07
CA THR A 7 24.25 -19.39 29.38
C THR A 7 24.38 -19.10 27.89
N ASP A 8 23.83 -20.02 27.10
CA ASP A 8 23.60 -19.90 25.66
C ASP A 8 22.97 -18.56 25.27
N SER A 9 23.49 -17.94 24.21
CA SER A 9 22.71 -16.98 23.40
C SER A 9 22.38 -17.63 22.06
N MET A 10 21.38 -18.50 22.06
CA MET A 10 20.64 -18.85 20.84
C MET A 10 19.95 -17.56 20.38
N THR A 11 20.37 -17.02 19.24
CA THR A 11 19.60 -16.03 18.50
C THR A 11 18.25 -16.66 18.13
N GLU A 12 17.20 -16.23 18.80
CA GLU A 12 15.81 -16.46 18.41
C GLU A 12 15.67 -16.09 16.92
N PRO A 13 15.07 -16.96 16.08
CA PRO A 13 14.70 -16.53 14.74
C PRO A 13 13.66 -15.43 14.90
N HIS A 14 13.95 -14.22 14.39
CA HIS A 14 12.94 -13.20 14.19
C HIS A 14 11.90 -13.79 13.22
N ASN A 15 10.86 -14.41 13.77
CA ASN A 15 9.68 -14.79 13.02
C ASN A 15 8.92 -13.49 12.73
N SER A 16 9.46 -12.67 11.83
CA SER A 16 8.79 -11.50 11.30
C SER A 16 7.62 -12.02 10.50
N PHE A 17 6.44 -12.02 11.13
CA PHE A 17 5.19 -12.33 10.48
C PHE A 17 5.03 -11.42 9.25
N ARG A 18 5.05 -12.02 8.06
CA ARG A 18 4.74 -11.35 6.79
C ARG A 18 3.35 -11.77 6.34
N TYR A 19 2.57 -10.82 5.84
CA TYR A 19 1.30 -11.13 5.21
C TYR A 19 1.53 -11.96 3.94
N PRO A 20 0.75 -13.03 3.68
CA PRO A 20 0.90 -13.82 2.46
C PRO A 20 0.71 -12.99 1.19
N ALA A 21 -0.19 -12.01 1.22
CA ALA A 21 -0.41 -11.06 0.13
C ALA A 21 -0.81 -9.70 0.69
N GLY A 22 -0.58 -8.63 -0.07
CA GLY A 22 -1.02 -7.29 0.29
C GLY A 22 -1.09 -6.34 -0.89
N LEU A 23 -2.00 -5.37 -0.81
CA LEU A 23 -2.10 -4.30 -1.80
C LEU A 23 -1.10 -3.19 -1.43
N LEU A 24 -0.24 -2.81 -2.36
CA LEU A 24 0.65 -1.67 -2.20
C LEU A 24 -0.09 -0.40 -2.60
N ASP A 25 -0.04 0.59 -1.72
CA ASP A 25 -0.38 1.97 -2.04
C ASP A 25 0.61 2.54 -3.08
N THR A 26 0.20 3.57 -3.80
CA THR A 26 1.02 4.20 -4.85
C THR A 26 2.32 4.78 -4.27
N CYS A 27 2.28 5.35 -3.07
CA CYS A 27 3.48 5.83 -2.38
C CYS A 27 4.50 4.71 -2.13
N VAL A 28 4.03 3.51 -1.77
CA VAL A 28 4.88 2.32 -1.57
C VAL A 28 5.41 1.80 -2.89
N CYS A 29 4.60 1.83 -3.96
CA CYS A 29 5.05 1.46 -5.31
C CYS A 29 6.15 2.39 -5.82
N ILE A 30 6.05 3.70 -5.59
CA ILE A 30 7.06 4.68 -5.98
C ILE A 30 8.38 4.40 -5.23
N ASP A 31 8.31 4.18 -3.93
CA ASP A 31 9.48 4.00 -3.08
C ASP A 31 9.97 2.56 -2.95
N LEU A 32 9.38 1.60 -3.69
CA LEU A 32 9.66 0.17 -3.56
C LEU A 32 11.15 -0.20 -3.50
N PRO A 33 12.07 0.39 -4.29
CA PRO A 33 13.51 0.08 -4.24
C PRO A 33 14.20 0.51 -2.94
N LEU A 34 13.54 1.35 -2.12
CA LEU A 34 14.05 1.91 -0.87
C LEU A 34 13.51 1.18 0.37
N ILE A 35 12.59 0.23 0.19
CA ILE A 35 11.86 -0.44 1.27
C ILE A 35 12.50 -1.79 1.55
N ASP A 36 12.71 -2.10 2.84
CA ASP A 36 13.18 -3.43 3.28
C ASP A 36 12.12 -4.49 2.94
N GLU A 37 12.51 -5.48 2.13
CA GLU A 37 11.65 -6.58 1.70
C GLU A 37 11.04 -7.34 2.89
N ALA A 38 11.72 -7.39 4.04
CA ALA A 38 11.20 -8.03 5.24
C ALA A 38 9.92 -7.37 5.79
N THR A 39 9.66 -6.12 5.41
CA THR A 39 8.45 -5.36 5.80
C THR A 39 7.29 -5.49 4.80
N LEU A 40 7.55 -6.03 3.61
CA LEU A 40 6.56 -6.20 2.54
C LEU A 40 5.80 -7.54 2.66
N PRO A 41 4.59 -7.67 2.08
CA PRO A 41 3.93 -8.97 2.01
C PRO A 41 4.73 -9.92 1.10
N ILE A 42 4.43 -11.22 1.17
CA ILE A 42 5.08 -12.24 0.34
C ILE A 42 4.68 -12.05 -1.12
N GLU A 43 3.38 -11.86 -1.39
CA GLU A 43 2.85 -11.51 -2.71
C GLU A 43 2.43 -10.05 -2.78
N LEU A 44 3.05 -9.31 -3.70
CA LEU A 44 2.76 -7.90 -3.96
C LEU A 44 1.60 -7.77 -4.94
N ARG A 45 0.58 -6.99 -4.58
CA ARG A 45 -0.53 -6.61 -5.47
C ARG A 45 -0.58 -5.11 -5.64
N ILE A 46 -1.01 -4.64 -6.81
CA ILE A 46 -1.28 -3.21 -7.06
C ILE A 46 -2.71 -3.02 -7.54
N SER A 47 -3.17 -1.77 -7.53
CA SER A 47 -4.50 -1.41 -8.04
C SER A 47 -4.42 -0.75 -9.41
N THR A 48 -5.52 -0.80 -10.18
CA THR A 48 -5.62 0.00 -11.41
C THR A 48 -5.59 1.50 -11.14
N VAL A 49 -5.93 1.91 -9.90
CA VAL A 49 -5.86 3.32 -9.46
C VAL A 49 -4.40 3.75 -9.30
N THR A 50 -3.54 2.85 -8.82
CA THR A 50 -2.09 3.07 -8.75
C THR A 50 -1.49 3.29 -10.14
N LEU A 51 -1.88 2.47 -11.13
CA LEU A 51 -1.46 2.70 -12.53
C LEU A 51 -1.93 4.07 -13.04
N ALA A 52 -3.16 4.47 -12.72
CA ALA A 52 -3.68 5.78 -13.10
C ALA A 52 -2.89 6.93 -12.45
N GLU A 53 -2.46 6.80 -11.19
CA GLU A 53 -1.63 7.80 -10.51
C GLU A 53 -0.21 7.87 -11.08
N LEU A 54 0.41 6.74 -11.41
CA LEU A 54 1.69 6.71 -12.12
C LEU A 54 1.57 7.38 -13.50
N GLY A 55 0.50 7.08 -14.25
CA GLY A 55 0.21 7.72 -15.52
C GLY A 55 -0.04 9.23 -15.39
N LEU A 56 -0.76 9.69 -14.36
CA LEU A 56 -0.90 11.12 -14.07
C LEU A 56 0.47 11.77 -13.80
N GLY A 57 1.35 11.07 -13.09
CA GLY A 57 2.74 11.47 -12.91
C GLY A 57 3.46 11.74 -14.24
N THR A 58 3.29 10.87 -15.24
CA THR A 58 3.87 11.09 -16.58
C THR A 58 3.28 12.33 -17.25
N ALA A 59 1.96 12.52 -17.18
CA ALA A 59 1.27 13.66 -17.80
C ALA A 59 1.67 15.00 -17.18
N MET A 60 2.14 15.00 -15.93
CA MET A 60 2.55 16.17 -15.16
C MET A 60 4.07 16.37 -15.10
N ALA A 61 4.87 15.58 -15.83
CA ALA A 61 6.33 15.74 -15.85
C ALA A 61 6.74 17.13 -16.38
N ALA A 62 7.64 17.81 -15.66
CA ALA A 62 8.07 19.16 -15.98
C ALA A 62 9.26 19.21 -16.95
N SER A 63 9.92 18.07 -17.19
CA SER A 63 11.07 17.96 -18.08
C SER A 63 11.08 16.63 -18.86
N PRO A 64 11.78 16.56 -20.01
CA PRO A 64 11.94 15.31 -20.75
C PRO A 64 12.63 14.20 -19.93
N ALA A 65 13.56 14.56 -19.04
CA ALA A 65 14.24 13.60 -18.18
C ALA A 65 13.27 13.00 -17.13
N GLU A 66 12.45 13.83 -16.50
CA GLU A 66 11.43 13.38 -15.56
C GLU A 66 10.35 12.53 -16.24
N LEU A 67 9.94 12.90 -17.46
CA LEU A 67 9.00 12.13 -18.27
C LEU A 67 9.56 10.74 -18.55
N ALA A 68 10.81 10.63 -19.01
CA ALA A 68 11.45 9.35 -19.31
C ALA A 68 11.45 8.41 -18.10
N ILE A 69 11.86 8.91 -16.92
CA ILE A 69 11.89 8.13 -15.67
C ILE A 69 10.49 7.67 -15.26
N ARG A 70 9.49 8.56 -15.30
CA ARG A 70 8.11 8.20 -14.91
C ARG A 70 7.45 7.24 -15.88
N THR A 71 7.73 7.39 -17.19
CA THR A 71 7.21 6.47 -18.20
C THR A 71 7.84 5.09 -18.06
N GLU A 72 9.16 5.01 -17.85
CA GLU A 72 9.84 3.74 -17.56
C GLU A 72 9.23 3.05 -16.35
N ARG A 73 8.99 3.79 -15.25
CA ARG A 73 8.36 3.27 -14.05
C ARG A 73 6.93 2.77 -14.28
N LEU A 74 6.12 3.50 -15.04
CA LEU A 74 4.77 3.07 -15.39
C LEU A 74 4.80 1.75 -16.17
N LEU A 75 5.63 1.65 -17.21
CA LEU A 75 5.74 0.46 -18.05
C LEU A 75 6.28 -0.75 -17.26
N GLU A 76 7.23 -0.54 -16.35
CA GLU A 76 7.71 -1.57 -15.43
C GLU A 76 6.55 -2.17 -14.63
N PHE A 77 5.69 -1.32 -14.05
CA PHE A 77 4.54 -1.78 -13.27
C PHE A 77 3.45 -2.45 -14.11
N GLU A 78 3.14 -1.89 -15.29
CA GLU A 78 2.17 -2.50 -16.22
C GLU A 78 2.63 -3.88 -16.71
N HIS A 79 3.95 -4.08 -16.87
CA HIS A 79 4.50 -5.36 -17.27
C HIS A 79 4.57 -6.37 -16.12
N ALA A 80 4.91 -5.91 -14.92
CA ALA A 80 5.17 -6.79 -13.77
C ALA A 80 3.89 -7.23 -13.03
N PHE A 81 2.79 -6.48 -13.13
CA PHE A 81 1.62 -6.71 -12.29
C PHE A 81 0.30 -6.81 -13.07
N ASP A 82 -0.53 -7.79 -12.68
CA ASP A 82 -1.95 -7.81 -13.01
C ASP A 82 -2.73 -6.98 -11.96
N ALA A 83 -3.01 -5.73 -12.31
CA ALA A 83 -3.56 -4.74 -11.40
C ALA A 83 -5.03 -5.02 -11.05
N LEU A 84 -5.35 -5.00 -9.76
CA LEU A 84 -6.71 -5.23 -9.28
C LEU A 84 -7.65 -4.08 -9.67
N PRO A 85 -8.79 -4.37 -10.32
CA PRO A 85 -9.66 -3.34 -10.87
C PRO A 85 -10.53 -2.67 -9.79
N PHE A 86 -10.89 -1.40 -10.03
CA PHE A 86 -11.96 -0.74 -9.29
C PHE A 86 -13.34 -1.30 -9.70
N SER A 87 -13.68 -2.47 -9.14
CA SER A 87 -14.92 -3.19 -9.43
C SER A 87 -16.16 -2.58 -8.75
N SER A 88 -17.35 -3.11 -9.06
CA SER A 88 -18.59 -2.71 -8.37
C SER A 88 -18.55 -3.00 -6.86
N THR A 89 -17.84 -4.05 -6.43
CA THR A 89 -17.62 -4.35 -5.01
C THR A 89 -16.72 -3.31 -4.35
N ALA A 90 -15.63 -2.92 -5.03
CA ALA A 90 -14.78 -1.83 -4.57
C ALA A 90 -15.56 -0.50 -4.50
N ALA A 91 -16.41 -0.19 -5.48
CA ALA A 91 -17.23 1.01 -5.46
C ALA A 91 -18.19 1.08 -4.24
N ARG A 92 -18.75 -0.08 -3.83
CA ARG A 92 -19.55 -0.17 -2.58
C ARG A 92 -18.68 0.06 -1.34
N ARG A 93 -17.48 -0.55 -1.27
CA ARG A 93 -16.53 -0.34 -0.16
C ARG A 93 -16.11 1.13 -0.06
N PHE A 94 -15.80 1.78 -1.18
CA PHE A 94 -15.47 3.21 -1.26
C PHE A 94 -16.57 4.08 -0.64
N THR A 95 -17.84 3.76 -0.93
CA THR A 95 -18.98 4.47 -0.35
C THR A 95 -19.05 4.29 1.17
N SER A 96 -18.87 3.07 1.67
CA SER A 96 -18.86 2.78 3.10
C SER A 96 -17.70 3.48 3.83
N MET A 97 -16.49 3.46 3.25
CA MET A 97 -15.33 4.17 3.79
C MET A 97 -15.55 5.68 3.79
N SER A 98 -16.10 6.24 2.70
CA SER A 98 -16.43 7.67 2.63
C SER A 98 -17.42 8.10 3.72
N LYS A 99 -18.42 7.26 4.04
CA LYS A 99 -19.35 7.51 5.16
C LYS A 99 -18.64 7.52 6.50
N LEU A 100 -17.70 6.60 6.73
CA LEU A 100 -16.89 6.57 7.95
C LEU A 100 -15.99 7.81 8.07
N VAL A 101 -15.33 8.21 6.98
CA VAL A 101 -14.52 9.43 6.93
C VAL A 101 -15.35 10.66 7.28
N VAL A 102 -16.57 10.78 6.74
CA VAL A 102 -17.49 11.86 7.07
C VAL A 102 -17.94 11.79 8.54
N ALA A 103 -18.27 10.60 9.05
CA ALA A 103 -18.63 10.40 10.45
C ALA A 103 -17.48 10.75 11.42
N ALA A 104 -16.23 10.61 10.96
CA ALA A 104 -15.03 11.05 11.67
C ALA A 104 -14.74 12.56 11.51
N ASN A 105 -15.67 13.35 10.98
CA ASN A 105 -15.53 14.79 10.70
C ASN A 105 -14.37 15.14 9.74
N ARG A 106 -14.01 14.22 8.84
CA ARG A 106 -12.99 14.43 7.80
C ARG A 106 -13.66 14.58 6.43
N ASN A 107 -12.99 15.26 5.51
CA ASN A 107 -13.45 15.41 4.12
C ASN A 107 -12.87 14.27 3.26
N PRO A 108 -13.70 13.44 2.60
CA PRO A 108 -13.22 12.37 1.73
C PRO A 108 -12.69 12.88 0.37
N LYS A 109 -13.07 14.09 -0.09
CA LYS A 109 -12.72 14.57 -1.44
C LYS A 109 -11.21 14.66 -1.71
N PRO A 110 -10.37 15.20 -0.79
CA PRO A 110 -8.92 15.28 -1.02
C PRO A 110 -8.24 13.90 -1.07
N ARG A 111 -8.88 12.87 -0.49
CA ARG A 111 -8.35 11.50 -0.36
C ARG A 111 -9.04 10.52 -1.30
N ARG A 112 -9.69 11.02 -2.36
CA ARG A 112 -10.56 10.19 -3.20
C ARG A 112 -9.80 9.01 -3.82
N MET A 113 -8.58 9.25 -4.30
CA MET A 113 -7.74 8.21 -4.91
C MET A 113 -7.31 7.19 -3.85
N ASP A 114 -6.79 7.64 -2.71
CA ASP A 114 -6.43 6.78 -1.57
C ASP A 114 -7.60 5.90 -1.12
N LEU A 115 -8.80 6.48 -1.00
CA LEU A 115 -10.02 5.75 -0.64
C LEU A 115 -10.44 4.74 -1.71
N MET A 116 -10.16 4.99 -2.99
CA MET A 116 -10.39 4.01 -4.05
C MET A 116 -9.40 2.84 -3.96
N ILE A 117 -8.13 3.10 -3.67
CA ILE A 117 -7.10 2.08 -3.43
C ILE A 117 -7.48 1.22 -2.21
N ALA A 118 -7.80 1.88 -1.08
CA ALA A 118 -8.29 1.24 0.14
C ALA A 118 -9.53 0.37 -0.12
N ALA A 119 -10.46 0.85 -0.94
CA ALA A 119 -11.66 0.11 -1.28
C ALA A 119 -11.37 -1.13 -2.14
N ILE A 120 -10.36 -1.09 -3.01
CA ILE A 120 -9.90 -2.26 -3.78
C ILE A 120 -9.25 -3.27 -2.83
N ALA A 121 -8.39 -2.84 -1.91
CA ALA A 121 -7.80 -3.72 -0.89
C ALA A 121 -8.90 -4.42 -0.07
N SER A 122 -9.84 -3.65 0.47
CA SER A 122 -10.97 -4.14 1.26
C SER A 122 -11.94 -5.04 0.47
N ALA A 123 -12.08 -4.84 -0.83
CA ALA A 123 -12.93 -5.68 -1.68
C ALA A 123 -12.28 -7.04 -2.02
N ASN A 124 -10.97 -7.16 -1.86
CA ASN A 124 -10.21 -8.38 -2.12
C ASN A 124 -9.64 -9.00 -0.83
N ASP A 125 -10.09 -8.53 0.34
CA ASP A 125 -9.63 -8.98 1.65
C ASP A 125 -8.11 -8.91 1.84
N LEU A 126 -7.48 -7.88 1.26
CA LEU A 126 -6.05 -7.63 1.36
C LEU A 126 -5.76 -6.50 2.37
N PRO A 127 -4.68 -6.61 3.17
CA PRO A 127 -4.13 -5.46 3.88
C PRO A 127 -3.59 -4.43 2.89
N LEU A 128 -3.74 -3.14 3.22
CA LEU A 128 -3.15 -2.03 2.47
C LEU A 128 -1.81 -1.62 3.11
N PHE A 129 -0.74 -1.71 2.34
CA PHE A 129 0.59 -1.25 2.71
C PHE A 129 0.78 0.19 2.26
N THR A 130 1.08 1.11 3.17
CA THR A 130 1.18 2.54 2.87
C THR A 130 2.25 3.22 3.72
N ARG A 131 2.85 4.29 3.17
CA ARG A 131 3.70 5.22 3.91
C ARG A 131 2.90 6.33 4.61
N ASN A 132 1.60 6.45 4.31
CA ASN A 132 0.72 7.50 4.82
C ASN A 132 -0.45 6.91 5.63
N PRO A 133 -0.20 6.14 6.71
CA PRO A 133 -1.27 5.46 7.45
C PRO A 133 -2.33 6.42 8.01
N ASP A 134 -1.94 7.67 8.27
CA ASP A 134 -2.81 8.73 8.77
C ASP A 134 -3.93 9.12 7.80
N ASP A 135 -3.78 8.86 6.51
CA ASP A 135 -4.83 9.11 5.53
C ASP A 135 -6.03 8.16 5.70
N PHE A 136 -5.80 7.00 6.31
CA PHE A 136 -6.80 5.95 6.51
C PHE A 136 -7.38 5.92 7.94
N LYS A 137 -7.06 6.92 8.78
CA LYS A 137 -7.68 7.04 10.11
C LYS A 137 -9.21 7.13 10.03
N GLY A 138 -9.89 6.27 10.79
CA GLY A 138 -11.35 6.21 10.89
C GLY A 138 -12.01 5.19 9.95
N ILE A 139 -11.25 4.41 9.15
CA ILE A 139 -11.79 3.34 8.30
C ILE A 139 -11.30 1.94 8.68
N GLU A 140 -10.68 1.78 9.86
CA GLU A 140 -10.02 0.55 10.33
C GLU A 140 -11.00 -0.63 10.47
N ALA A 141 -12.28 -0.35 10.69
CA ALA A 141 -13.34 -1.37 10.71
C ALA A 141 -13.54 -2.09 9.37
N LEU A 142 -13.03 -1.53 8.26
CA LEU A 142 -13.22 -2.05 6.91
C LEU A 142 -11.91 -2.43 6.20
N LEU A 143 -10.76 -2.11 6.78
CA LEU A 143 -9.46 -2.28 6.14
C LEU A 143 -8.36 -2.46 7.19
N THR A 144 -7.51 -3.46 6.97
CA THR A 144 -6.24 -3.56 7.68
C THR A 144 -5.22 -2.67 6.98
N VAL A 145 -4.63 -1.73 7.71
CA VAL A 145 -3.59 -0.82 7.20
C VAL A 145 -2.27 -1.21 7.84
N VAL A 146 -1.24 -1.40 7.01
CA VAL A 146 0.12 -1.73 7.42
C VAL A 146 1.01 -0.55 7.05
N ALA A 147 1.61 0.08 8.06
CA ALA A 147 2.53 1.18 7.86
C ALA A 147 3.91 0.65 7.42
N ILE A 148 4.52 1.36 6.46
CA ILE A 148 5.89 1.12 5.96
C ILE A 148 6.77 2.32 6.25
#